data_AF-V6KRW3-F1
#
_entry.id   AF-V6KRW3-F1
#
_cell.length_a   1.000
_cell.length_b   1.000
_cell.length_c   1.000
_cell.angle_alpha   90.00
_cell.angle_beta   90.00
_cell.angle_gamma   90.00
#
_symmetry.space_group_name_H-M   'P 1'
#
loop_
_entity.id
_entity.type
_entity.pdbx_description
1 polymer ?
#
loop_
_entity_poly.entity_id
_entity_poly.type
_entity_poly.pdbx_seq_one_letter_code
_entity_poly.pdbx_strand_id
1 'polypeptide(L)'
;MRRKPRIAGLVAAAVAVLAVPLVASPAQADTVRAKPYYESGNYAVQFLGTVSSDGAGKYRIQGTLYATCPSSIVPPEVTLGYGANSGGWHYETFACNGDKIPATIDITGDRPSGDKVDLIVGAAGGILHTWGYGKKVIVDPGV
;
A
#
# COMPACT_ATOMS: atom_id res chain seq x y z
N MET A 1 -7.07 -41.94 -82.89
CA MET A 1 -8.06 -42.13 -81.79
C MET A 1 -7.81 -41.08 -80.72
N ARG A 2 -8.89 -40.44 -80.27
CA ARG A 2 -8.95 -39.39 -79.23
C ARG A 2 -8.52 -39.92 -77.85
N ARG A 3 -7.88 -39.07 -77.02
CA ARG A 3 -8.19 -38.88 -75.58
C ARG A 3 -7.44 -37.64 -75.00
N LYS A 4 -8.20 -36.64 -74.55
CA LYS A 4 -7.81 -35.56 -73.60
C LYS A 4 -7.89 -36.11 -72.14
N PRO A 5 -7.82 -35.28 -71.08
CA PRO A 5 -6.67 -34.67 -70.40
C PRO A 5 -6.65 -35.09 -68.90
N ARG A 6 -5.63 -34.73 -68.09
CA ARG A 6 -5.84 -34.50 -66.64
C ARG A 6 -4.88 -33.44 -66.09
N ILE A 7 -5.48 -32.35 -65.63
CA ILE A 7 -4.92 -31.29 -64.79
C ILE A 7 -4.94 -31.81 -63.35
N ALA A 8 -3.85 -31.65 -62.61
CA ALA A 8 -3.84 -31.83 -61.16
C ALA A 8 -3.29 -30.54 -60.54
N GLY A 9 -4.20 -29.74 -59.99
CA GLY A 9 -3.88 -28.57 -59.20
C GLY A 9 -3.43 -28.98 -57.80
N LEU A 10 -2.39 -28.32 -57.30
CA LEU A 10 -1.96 -28.39 -55.91
C LEU A 10 -2.51 -27.14 -55.21
N VAL A 11 -3.52 -27.35 -54.36
CA VAL A 11 -4.05 -26.32 -53.47
C VAL A 11 -3.12 -26.23 -52.26
N ALA A 12 -2.41 -25.11 -52.14
CA ALA A 12 -1.64 -24.79 -50.94
C ALA A 12 -2.59 -24.26 -49.87
N ALA A 13 -2.80 -25.01 -48.79
CA ALA A 13 -3.53 -24.54 -47.62
C ALA A 13 -2.60 -23.67 -46.76
N ALA A 14 -2.83 -22.37 -46.75
CA ALA A 14 -2.17 -21.44 -45.83
C ALA A 14 -2.80 -21.57 -44.44
N VAL A 15 -2.03 -22.03 -43.46
CA VAL A 15 -2.42 -22.06 -42.04
C VAL A 15 -2.21 -20.66 -41.47
N ALA A 16 -3.29 -19.90 -41.30
CA ALA A 16 -3.27 -18.64 -40.58
C ALA A 16 -3.15 -18.91 -39.07
N VAL A 17 -1.96 -18.68 -38.51
CA VAL A 17 -1.73 -18.70 -37.05
C VAL A 17 -2.35 -17.42 -36.48
N LEU A 18 -3.55 -17.55 -35.90
CA LEU A 18 -4.18 -16.50 -35.12
C LEU A 18 -3.33 -16.23 -33.87
N ALA A 19 -2.55 -15.15 -33.90
CA ALA A 19 -1.91 -14.60 -32.71
C ALA A 19 -2.99 -14.03 -31.79
N VAL A 20 -3.41 -14.80 -30.80
CA VAL A 20 -4.29 -14.30 -29.73
C VAL A 20 -3.47 -13.32 -28.89
N PRO A 21 -3.85 -12.05 -28.76
CA PRO A 21 -3.19 -11.16 -27.81
C PRO A 21 -3.39 -11.73 -26.40
N LEU A 22 -2.29 -12.12 -25.75
CA LEU A 22 -2.26 -12.38 -24.32
C LEU A 22 -2.63 -11.08 -23.61
N VAL A 23 -3.91 -10.95 -23.25
CA VAL A 23 -4.35 -9.91 -22.32
C VAL A 23 -3.76 -10.31 -20.97
N ALA A 24 -2.60 -9.73 -20.62
CA ALA A 24 -2.04 -9.86 -19.28
C ALA A 24 -3.10 -9.33 -18.31
N SER A 25 -3.71 -10.23 -17.52
CA SER A 25 -4.53 -9.81 -16.39
C SER A 25 -3.66 -8.93 -15.50
N PRO A 26 -4.15 -7.77 -15.03
CA PRO A 26 -3.37 -6.94 -14.12
C PRO A 26 -2.96 -7.83 -12.94
N ALA A 27 -1.66 -7.83 -12.63
CA ALA A 27 -1.17 -8.46 -11.41
C ALA A 27 -2.01 -7.91 -10.26
N GLN A 28 -2.77 -8.80 -9.59
CA GLN A 28 -3.60 -8.39 -8.48
C GLN A 28 -2.65 -7.96 -7.37
N ALA A 29 -2.57 -6.65 -7.13
CA ALA A 29 -1.79 -6.09 -6.04
C ALA A 29 -2.28 -6.68 -4.71
N ASP A 30 -1.40 -7.39 -4.00
CA ASP A 30 -1.74 -7.98 -2.71
C ASP A 30 -2.04 -6.85 -1.72
N THR A 31 -3.30 -6.79 -1.28
CA THR A 31 -3.75 -5.83 -0.28
C THR A 31 -3.65 -6.47 1.10
N VAL A 32 -2.71 -5.98 1.91
CA VAL A 32 -2.42 -6.55 3.22
C VAL A 32 -2.92 -5.63 4.33
N ARG A 33 -3.63 -6.19 5.32
CA ARG A 33 -4.11 -5.42 6.48
C ARG A 33 -2.96 -5.04 7.42
N ALA A 34 -2.94 -3.78 7.85
CA ALA A 34 -2.00 -3.23 8.81
C ALA A 34 -2.73 -2.70 10.05
N LYS A 35 -2.19 -3.03 11.23
CA LYS A 35 -2.72 -2.59 12.53
C LYS A 35 -1.61 -2.24 13.54
N PRO A 36 -0.76 -1.23 13.27
CA PRO A 36 0.18 -0.74 14.27
C PRO A 36 -0.60 -0.08 15.43
N TYR A 37 -0.06 -0.25 16.63
CA TYR A 37 -0.69 0.18 17.87
C TYR A 37 0.35 0.74 18.85
N TYR A 38 -0.02 1.80 19.56
CA TYR A 38 0.73 2.41 20.64
C TYR A 38 -0.20 2.69 21.81
N GLU A 39 0.25 2.38 23.03
CA GLU A 39 -0.45 2.71 24.27
C GLU A 39 0.58 3.07 25.34
N SER A 40 0.36 4.18 26.03
CA SER A 40 1.18 4.61 27.17
C SER A 40 0.41 5.61 28.02
N GLY A 41 0.14 5.27 29.27
CA GLY A 41 -0.66 6.11 30.17
C GLY A 41 -2.05 6.40 29.59
N ASN A 42 -2.38 7.67 29.40
CA ASN A 42 -3.67 8.12 28.82
C ASN A 42 -3.63 8.27 27.29
N TYR A 43 -2.59 7.77 26.63
CA TYR A 43 -2.48 7.76 25.18
C TYR A 43 -2.79 6.36 24.63
N ALA A 44 -3.65 6.29 23.63
CA ALA A 44 -3.84 5.12 22.79
C ALA A 44 -3.93 5.58 21.32
N VAL A 45 -3.12 5.02 20.44
CA VAL A 45 -3.12 5.33 19.00
C VAL A 45 -3.15 4.03 18.21
N GLN A 46 -4.05 3.94 17.25
CA GLN A 46 -4.22 2.77 16.41
C GLN A 46 -4.47 3.20 14.97
N PHE A 47 -3.74 2.61 14.05
CA PHE A 47 -4.12 2.67 12.63
C PHE A 47 -4.86 1.38 12.27
N LEU A 48 -5.98 1.50 11.57
CA LEU A 48 -6.70 0.40 10.96
C LEU A 48 -6.76 0.64 9.47
N GLY A 49 -6.05 -0.18 8.69
CA GLY A 49 -5.99 0.02 7.26
C GLY A 49 -5.34 -1.12 6.49
N THR A 50 -4.95 -0.79 5.27
CA THR A 50 -4.32 -1.69 4.32
C THR A 50 -3.11 -1.03 3.68
N VAL A 51 -2.16 -1.85 3.28
CA VAL A 51 -1.05 -1.49 2.40
C VAL A 51 -1.14 -2.38 1.18
N SER A 52 -1.07 -1.79 0.00
CA SER A 52 -1.13 -2.51 -1.29
C SER A 52 -0.01 -2.05 -2.22
N SER A 53 0.38 -2.90 -3.16
CA SER A 53 1.25 -2.47 -4.25
C SER A 53 0.50 -1.46 -5.12
N ASP A 54 1.17 -0.42 -5.57
CA ASP A 54 0.67 0.55 -6.57
C ASP A 54 1.58 0.52 -7.81
N GLY A 55 2.06 -0.69 -8.13
CA GLY A 55 3.05 -0.98 -9.16
C GLY A 55 4.43 -1.32 -8.59
N ALA A 56 5.32 -1.77 -9.47
CA ALA A 56 6.60 -2.41 -9.13
C ALA A 56 7.57 -1.58 -8.27
N GLY A 57 7.33 -0.28 -8.10
CA GLY A 57 8.16 0.61 -7.28
C GLY A 57 7.36 1.53 -6.36
N LYS A 58 6.09 1.21 -6.10
CA LYS A 58 5.19 2.06 -5.32
C LYS A 58 4.35 1.24 -4.35
N TYR A 59 3.80 1.92 -3.37
CA TYR A 59 2.80 1.37 -2.46
C TYR A 59 1.75 2.42 -2.15
N ARG A 60 0.58 1.95 -1.72
CA ARG A 60 -0.50 2.79 -1.20
C ARG A 60 -0.89 2.33 0.19
N ILE A 61 -1.07 3.27 1.11
CA ILE A 61 -1.58 3.06 2.46
C ILE A 61 -2.95 3.72 2.55
N GLN A 62 -3.97 2.96 2.93
CA GLN A 62 -5.33 3.45 3.11
C GLN A 62 -5.90 2.99 4.44
N GLY A 63 -6.61 3.87 5.14
CA GLY A 63 -7.25 3.47 6.39
C GLY A 63 -7.65 4.65 7.26
N THR A 64 -7.73 4.39 8.55
CA THR A 64 -8.12 5.39 9.54
C THR A 64 -7.22 5.30 10.75
N LEU A 65 -6.70 6.46 11.15
CA LEU A 65 -5.94 6.64 12.38
C LEU A 65 -6.91 7.06 13.50
N TYR A 66 -7.00 6.22 14.51
CA TYR A 66 -7.76 6.45 15.73
C TYR A 66 -6.81 6.81 16.86
N ALA A 67 -7.23 7.71 17.73
CA ALA A 67 -6.49 8.02 18.93
C ALA A 67 -7.40 8.42 20.09
N THR A 68 -6.91 8.17 21.29
CA THR A 68 -7.42 8.70 22.56
C THR A 68 -6.23 9.35 23.26
N CYS A 69 -6.40 10.60 23.69
CA CYS A 69 -5.33 11.38 24.31
C CYS A 69 -5.86 12.10 25.55
N PRO A 70 -4.99 12.44 26.53
CA PRO A 70 -5.38 13.26 27.65
C PRO A 70 -5.76 14.68 27.20
N SER A 71 -6.69 15.31 27.94
CA SER A 71 -6.91 16.75 27.83
C SER A 71 -5.66 17.49 28.33
N SER A 72 -5.22 18.51 27.61
CA SER A 72 -4.04 19.29 27.93
C SER A 72 -4.19 20.71 27.36
N ILE A 73 -3.52 21.68 28.00
CA ILE A 73 -3.48 23.08 27.55
C ILE A 73 -2.83 23.16 26.16
N VAL A 74 -1.74 22.42 25.97
CA VAL A 74 -1.13 22.20 24.64
C VAL A 74 -1.68 20.89 24.10
N PRO A 75 -2.41 20.90 22.97
CA PRO A 75 -2.97 19.68 22.40
C PRO A 75 -1.85 18.67 22.12
N PRO A 76 -1.96 17.41 22.59
CA PRO A 76 -1.03 16.38 22.19
C PRO A 76 -1.13 16.12 20.68
N GLU A 77 -0.10 15.53 20.10
CA GLU A 77 -0.06 15.13 18.70
C GLU A 77 -0.01 13.62 18.59
N VAL A 78 -0.54 13.10 17.49
CA VAL A 78 -0.48 11.68 17.13
C VAL A 78 0.00 11.55 15.71
N THR A 79 0.70 10.46 15.41
CA THR A 79 1.32 10.27 14.10
C THR A 79 1.19 8.85 13.57
N LEU A 80 1.11 8.74 12.25
CA LEU A 80 1.41 7.54 11.50
C LEU A 80 2.76 7.73 10.81
N GLY A 81 3.77 7.00 11.28
CA GLY A 81 5.05 6.86 10.60
C GLY A 81 4.99 5.74 9.56
N TYR A 82 5.51 5.98 8.38
CA TYR A 82 5.53 5.01 7.29
C TYR A 82 6.75 5.18 6.39
N GLY A 83 7.14 4.14 5.64
CA GLY A 83 8.23 4.22 4.68
C GLY A 83 8.60 2.88 4.08
N ALA A 84 9.40 2.90 3.01
CA ALA A 84 10.03 1.68 2.52
C ALA A 84 11.00 1.15 3.59
N ASN A 85 11.06 -0.17 3.80
CA ASN A 85 11.88 -0.79 4.84
C ASN A 85 13.38 -0.52 4.65
N SER A 86 13.82 -0.46 3.38
CA SER A 86 15.19 -0.05 3.03
C SER A 86 15.40 1.46 2.96
N GLY A 87 14.33 2.25 3.09
CA GLY A 87 14.30 3.69 2.92
C GLY A 87 14.21 4.49 4.21
N GLY A 88 13.89 5.79 4.06
CA GLY A 88 13.62 6.70 5.16
C GLY A 88 12.17 6.67 5.63
N TRP A 89 11.93 7.35 6.75
CA TRP A 89 10.59 7.51 7.33
C TRP A 89 9.92 8.80 6.89
N HIS A 90 8.63 8.70 6.67
CA HIS A 90 7.68 9.80 6.54
C HIS A 90 6.66 9.73 7.68
N TYR A 91 6.03 10.86 7.99
CA TYR A 91 5.11 10.97 9.12
C TYR A 91 3.90 11.83 8.73
N GLU A 92 2.70 11.29 8.91
CA GLU A 92 1.46 12.08 8.94
C GLU A 92 1.08 12.36 10.38
N THR A 93 1.10 13.62 10.78
CA THR A 93 0.88 14.04 12.17
C THR A 93 -0.39 14.87 12.29
N PHE A 94 -1.18 14.58 13.32
CA PHE A 94 -2.45 15.22 13.60
C PHE A 94 -2.46 15.71 15.04
N ALA A 95 -3.07 16.88 15.26
CA ALA A 95 -3.45 17.27 16.61
C ALA A 95 -4.46 16.26 17.15
N CYS A 96 -4.24 15.78 18.37
CA CYS A 96 -5.15 14.88 19.06
C CYS A 96 -6.22 15.68 19.82
N ASN A 97 -6.99 16.46 19.04
CA ASN A 97 -8.21 17.11 19.48
C ASN A 97 -9.40 16.53 18.69
N GLY A 98 -10.60 16.62 19.27
CA GLY A 98 -11.77 15.86 18.83
C GLY A 98 -12.18 16.05 17.36
N ASP A 99 -11.71 17.11 16.71
CA ASP A 99 -12.13 17.47 15.35
C ASP A 99 -11.24 16.85 14.26
N LYS A 100 -10.07 16.33 14.64
CA LYS A 100 -9.07 15.78 13.70
C LYS A 100 -8.91 14.27 13.78
N ILE A 101 -9.40 13.65 14.85
CA ILE A 101 -9.35 12.20 15.08
C ILE A 101 -10.78 11.67 15.25
N PRO A 102 -11.19 10.63 14.51
CA PRO A 102 -10.38 9.80 13.61
C PRO A 102 -9.95 10.51 12.31
N ALA A 103 -8.72 10.25 11.86
CA ALA A 103 -8.18 10.81 10.62
C ALA A 103 -8.17 9.76 9.50
N THR A 104 -8.73 10.10 8.33
CA THR A 104 -8.62 9.27 7.13
C THR A 104 -7.24 9.40 6.53
N ILE A 105 -6.63 8.26 6.21
CA ILE A 105 -5.31 8.16 5.58
C ILE A 105 -5.48 7.61 4.17
N ASP A 106 -4.91 8.31 3.20
CA ASP A 106 -4.78 7.85 1.82
C ASP A 106 -3.47 8.39 1.24
N ILE A 107 -2.43 7.56 1.26
CA ILE A 107 -1.05 7.95 0.95
C ILE A 107 -0.48 7.02 -0.10
N THR A 108 0.25 7.58 -1.06
CA THR A 108 1.15 6.82 -1.94
C THR A 108 2.59 7.12 -1.61
N GLY A 109 3.46 6.14 -1.78
CA GLY A 109 4.90 6.29 -1.58
C GLY A 109 5.69 5.43 -2.55
N ASP A 110 6.95 5.78 -2.73
CA ASP A 110 7.89 5.01 -3.55
C ASP A 110 8.63 3.99 -2.68
N ARG A 111 8.94 2.83 -3.27
CA ARG A 111 9.76 1.77 -2.67
C ARG A 111 10.58 1.06 -3.75
N PRO A 112 11.77 0.53 -3.45
CA PRO A 112 12.42 -0.41 -4.35
C PRO A 112 11.53 -1.63 -4.61
N SER A 113 11.69 -2.25 -5.79
CA SER A 113 10.88 -3.41 -6.15
C SER A 113 11.09 -4.58 -5.20
N GLY A 114 9.99 -5.14 -4.69
CA GLY A 114 10.01 -6.20 -3.68
C GLY A 114 10.36 -5.72 -2.26
N ASP A 115 10.58 -4.42 -2.04
CA ASP A 115 10.80 -3.90 -0.70
C ASP A 115 9.50 -3.87 0.11
N LYS A 116 9.63 -3.98 1.43
CA LYS A 116 8.50 -3.96 2.36
C LYS A 116 8.19 -2.54 2.78
N VAL A 117 7.02 -2.35 3.36
CA VAL A 117 6.59 -1.07 3.93
C VAL A 117 6.55 -1.21 5.44
N ASP A 118 7.29 -0.35 6.13
CA ASP A 118 7.24 -0.24 7.58
C ASP A 118 6.16 0.76 7.98
N LEU A 119 5.40 0.44 9.03
CA LEU A 119 4.41 1.30 9.64
C LEU A 119 4.62 1.34 11.16
N ILE A 120 4.43 2.51 11.75
CA ILE A 120 4.47 2.73 13.18
C ILE A 120 3.47 3.82 13.55
N VAL A 121 2.91 3.77 14.75
CA VAL A 121 2.09 4.86 15.28
C VAL A 121 2.70 5.36 16.58
N GLY A 122 2.45 6.61 16.89
CA GLY A 122 2.98 7.23 18.10
C GLY A 122 2.17 8.46 18.52
N ALA A 123 2.51 8.96 19.70
CA ALA A 123 1.97 10.21 20.21
C ALA A 123 3.07 11.04 20.87
N ALA A 124 2.89 12.36 20.84
CA ALA A 124 3.69 13.31 21.59
C ALA A 124 2.80 14.18 22.48
N GLY A 125 3.37 14.60 23.60
CA GLY A 125 2.73 15.55 24.50
C GLY A 125 3.53 15.79 25.76
N GLY A 126 2.87 16.40 26.76
CA GLY A 126 3.54 16.92 27.94
C GLY A 126 4.34 18.19 27.66
N ILE A 127 4.97 18.75 28.70
CA ILE A 127 5.69 20.03 28.61
C ILE A 127 6.90 19.96 27.67
N LEU A 128 7.52 18.77 27.58
CA LEU A 128 8.73 18.55 26.78
C LEU A 128 8.43 18.06 25.35
N HIS A 129 7.16 17.87 24.99
CA HIS A 129 6.71 17.38 23.67
C HIS A 129 7.46 16.13 23.16
N THR A 130 7.65 15.16 24.05
CA THR A 130 8.43 13.94 23.73
C THR A 130 7.59 12.92 22.98
N TRP A 131 8.15 12.34 21.93
CA TRP A 131 7.52 11.28 21.16
C TRP A 131 7.68 9.89 21.81
N GLY A 132 6.56 9.18 21.92
CA GLY A 132 6.53 7.74 22.16
C GLY A 132 5.96 7.02 20.95
N TYR A 133 6.54 5.89 20.60
CA TYR A 133 6.13 5.08 19.45
C TYR A 133 5.82 3.64 19.84
N GLY A 134 4.86 3.06 19.13
CA GLY A 134 4.45 1.66 19.28
C GLY A 134 5.42 0.68 18.61
N LYS A 135 4.98 -0.57 18.47
CA LYS A 135 5.74 -1.57 17.73
C LYS A 135 5.64 -1.29 16.22
N LYS A 136 6.77 -1.40 15.55
CA LYS A 136 6.84 -1.37 14.08
C LYS A 136 6.13 -2.59 13.49
N VAL A 137 5.28 -2.37 12.50
CA VAL A 137 4.63 -3.39 11.69
C VAL A 137 5.24 -3.34 10.30
N ILE A 138 5.73 -4.48 9.82
CA ILE A 138 6.35 -4.61 8.50
C ILE A 138 5.35 -5.34 7.60
N VAL A 139 4.99 -4.72 6.48
CA VAL A 139 4.02 -5.24 5.54
C VAL A 139 4.69 -5.50 4.21
N ASP A 140 4.42 -6.67 3.63
CA ASP A 140 4.83 -7.01 2.28
C ASP A 140 3.63 -6.87 1.34
N PRO A 141 3.53 -5.77 0.58
CA PRO A 141 2.39 -5.53 -0.31
C PRO A 141 2.50 -6.26 -1.67
N GLY A 142 3.48 -7.16 -1.83
CA GLY A 142 3.73 -7.86 -3.08
C GLY A 142 4.49 -7.01 -4.11
N VAL A 143 4.41 -7.39 -5.39
CA VAL A 143 5.03 -6.68 -6.52
C VAL A 143 3.98 -6.11 -7.46
#